data_AF-A0A3T1D607-F1
#
_entry.id   AF-A0A3T1D607-F1
#
_cell.length_a   1.000
_cell.length_b   1.000
_cell.length_c   1.000
_cell.angle_alpha   90.00
_cell.angle_beta   90.00
_cell.angle_gamma   90.00
#
_symmetry.space_group_name_H-M   'P 1'
#
loop_
_entity.id
_entity.type
_entity.pdbx_description
1 polymer ?
#
loop_
_entity_poly.entity_id
_entity_poly.type
_entity_poly.pdbx_seq_one_letter_code
_entity_poly.pdbx_strand_id
1 'polypeptide(L)'
;MKKITTMLGILILLAILTACNIKNNDYTDPNGNEYKYKLELTGTLPNASKESKYIILANDNTLTFEKVAKSIYSSNSKDQDGIDFYILSSE
;
A
#
# COMPACT_ATOMS: atom_id res chain seq x y z
N MET A 1 24.43 -32.12 -27.77
CA MET A 1 25.13 -31.07 -26.99
C MET A 1 24.45 -29.71 -27.07
N LYS A 2 24.05 -29.18 -28.25
CA LYS A 2 23.38 -27.86 -28.36
C LYS A 2 22.10 -27.67 -27.52
N LYS A 3 21.29 -28.73 -27.34
CA LYS A 3 20.01 -28.66 -26.59
C LYS A 3 20.17 -28.36 -25.08
N ILE A 4 21.28 -28.80 -24.47
CA ILE A 4 21.51 -28.63 -23.02
C ILE A 4 21.92 -27.19 -22.72
N THR A 5 22.76 -26.59 -23.57
CA THR A 5 23.19 -25.20 -23.43
C THR A 5 22.03 -24.22 -23.60
N THR A 6 21.11 -24.48 -24.54
CA THR A 6 19.90 -23.65 -24.72
C THR A 6 18.92 -23.78 -23.55
N MET A 7 18.77 -24.98 -22.97
CA MET A 7 17.92 -25.18 -21.79
C MET A 7 18.48 -24.48 -20.55
N LEU A 8 19.80 -24.53 -20.34
CA LEU A 8 20.45 -23.85 -19.22
C LEU A 8 20.34 -22.33 -19.34
N GLY A 9 20.46 -21.78 -20.56
CA GLY A 9 20.26 -20.35 -20.81
C GLY A 9 18.84 -19.87 -20.52
N ILE A 10 17.82 -20.65 -20.91
CA ILE A 10 16.41 -20.34 -20.62
C ILE A 10 16.14 -20.39 -19.10
N LEU A 11 16.73 -21.34 -18.39
CA LEU A 11 16.56 -21.47 -16.93
C LEU A 11 17.17 -20.27 -16.18
N ILE A 12 18.34 -19.80 -16.63
CA ILE A 12 18.99 -18.60 -16.07
C ILE A 12 18.15 -17.35 -16.37
N LEU A 13 17.61 -17.22 -17.58
CA LEU A 13 16.75 -16.09 -17.95
C LEU A 13 15.45 -16.05 -17.12
N LEU A 14 14.82 -17.21 -16.88
CA LEU A 14 13.66 -17.31 -15.98
C LEU A 14 14.02 -16.90 -14.54
N ALA A 15 15.18 -17.33 -14.03
CA ALA A 15 15.64 -16.99 -12.68
C ALA A 15 15.94 -15.48 -12.52
N ILE A 16 16.44 -14.82 -13.57
CA ILE A 16 16.65 -13.36 -13.56
C ILE A 16 15.30 -12.63 -13.60
N LEU A 17 14.33 -13.12 -14.37
CA LEU A 17 12.99 -12.51 -14.43
C LEU A 17 12.25 -12.59 -13.10
N THR A 18 12.40 -13.69 -12.35
CA THR A 18 11.82 -13.83 -11.01
C THR A 18 12.57 -13.01 -9.97
N ALA A 19 13.90 -12.87 -10.08
CA ALA A 19 14.70 -12.03 -9.19
C ALA A 19 14.47 -10.52 -9.40
N CYS A 20 14.16 -10.08 -10.63
CA CYS A 20 13.84 -8.68 -10.93
C CYS A 20 12.42 -8.25 -10.49
N ASN A 21 11.61 -9.13 -9.91
CA ASN A 21 10.32 -8.75 -9.30
C ASN A 21 10.53 -8.15 -7.89
N ILE A 22 11.54 -7.29 -7.74
CA ILE A 22 11.70 -6.47 -6.55
C ILE A 22 10.54 -5.48 -6.59
N LYS A 23 9.52 -5.72 -5.76
CA LYS A 23 8.47 -4.74 -5.52
C LYS A 23 9.13 -3.59 -4.77
N ASN A 24 9.62 -2.60 -5.50
CA ASN A 24 10.04 -1.34 -4.90
C ASN A 24 8.77 -0.71 -4.33
N ASN A 25 8.72 -0.56 -3.02
CA ASN A 25 7.72 0.29 -2.41
C ASN A 25 8.15 1.73 -2.73
N ASP A 26 7.32 2.45 -3.47
CA ASP A 26 7.69 3.76 -4.04
C ASP A 26 7.61 4.92 -3.02
N TYR A 27 7.02 4.67 -1.83
CA TYR A 27 6.75 5.70 -0.84
C TYR A 27 7.33 5.34 0.52
N THR A 28 7.93 6.32 1.20
CA THR A 28 8.55 6.14 2.51
C THR A 28 8.05 7.22 3.47
N ASP A 29 7.68 6.83 4.69
CA ASP A 29 7.34 7.79 5.76
C ASP A 29 8.60 8.43 6.38
N PRO A 30 8.48 9.46 7.23
CA PRO A 30 9.63 10.07 7.90
C PRO A 30 10.41 9.14 8.85
N ASN A 31 9.84 7.99 9.23
CA ASN A 31 10.48 6.98 10.07
C ASN A 31 11.21 5.91 9.26
N GLY A 32 11.12 5.94 7.92
CA GLY A 32 11.73 4.95 7.03
C GLY A 32 10.84 3.75 6.71
N ASN A 33 9.55 3.76 7.08
CA ASN A 33 8.61 2.70 6.72
C ASN A 33 8.21 2.84 5.25
N GLU A 34 8.24 1.73 4.51
CA GLU A 34 7.95 1.72 3.08
C GLU A 34 6.53 1.24 2.76
N TYR A 35 5.89 1.89 1.79
CA TYR A 35 4.52 1.64 1.35
C TYR A 35 4.43 1.54 -0.17
N LYS A 36 3.48 0.72 -0.64
CA LYS A 36 3.24 0.50 -2.08
C LYS A 36 2.43 1.59 -2.76
N TYR A 37 1.53 2.22 -2.02
CA TYR A 37 0.54 3.13 -2.58
C TYR A 37 0.50 4.45 -1.82
N LYS A 38 0.25 5.53 -2.56
CA LYS A 38 -0.22 6.81 -2.04
C LYS A 38 -1.66 6.99 -2.48
N LEU A 39 -2.58 7.06 -1.52
CA LEU A 39 -4.01 7.16 -1.79
C LEU A 39 -4.54 8.54 -1.36
N GLU A 40 -5.35 9.14 -2.22
CA GLU A 40 -6.17 10.29 -1.88
C GLU A 40 -7.58 9.79 -1.55
N LEU A 41 -7.99 9.94 -0.30
CA LEU A 41 -9.27 9.48 0.22
C LEU A 41 -10.11 10.69 0.60
N THR A 42 -11.30 10.77 0.04
CA THR A 42 -12.22 11.89 0.27
C THR A 42 -13.55 11.37 0.80
N GLY A 43 -14.13 12.05 1.78
CA GLY A 43 -15.43 11.72 2.31
C GLY A 43 -15.84 12.60 3.50
N THR A 44 -17.04 12.37 4.02
CA THR A 44 -17.62 13.19 5.10
C THR A 44 -17.69 12.38 6.38
N LEU A 45 -17.12 12.89 7.47
CA LEU A 45 -17.22 12.27 8.78
C LEU A 45 -18.67 12.25 9.29
N PRO A 46 -19.05 11.30 10.17
CA PRO A 46 -20.35 11.32 10.81
C PRO A 46 -20.59 12.65 11.54
N ASN A 47 -21.72 13.29 11.25
CA ASN A 47 -22.12 14.59 11.79
C ASN A 47 -21.27 15.80 11.32
N ALA A 48 -20.39 15.64 10.33
CA ALA A 48 -19.69 16.76 9.73
C ALA A 48 -20.54 17.40 8.62
N SER A 49 -20.51 18.73 8.55
CA SER A 49 -21.16 19.49 7.47
C SER A 49 -20.26 19.70 6.26
N LYS A 50 -18.97 19.36 6.37
CA LYS A 50 -17.95 19.55 5.34
C LYS A 50 -17.27 18.23 5.05
N GLU A 51 -16.88 18.07 3.78
CA GLU A 51 -16.05 16.97 3.32
C GLU A 51 -14.62 17.14 3.84
N SER A 52 -13.97 16.01 4.10
CA SER A 52 -12.57 15.92 4.51
C SER A 52 -11.78 15.13 3.47
N LYS A 53 -10.48 15.41 3.40
CA LYS A 53 -9.55 14.70 2.52
C LYS A 53 -8.37 14.19 3.31
N TYR A 54 -8.03 12.92 3.13
CA TYR A 54 -6.82 12.29 3.67
C TYR A 54 -5.91 11.84 2.54
N ILE A 55 -4.65 12.24 2.60
CA ILE A 55 -3.58 11.66 1.77
C ILE A 55 -2.84 10.66 2.64
N ILE A 56 -2.89 9.38 2.28
CA ILE A 56 -2.26 8.30 3.05
C ILE A 56 -1.24 7.51 2.24
N LEU A 57 -0.27 6.94 2.93
CA LEU A 57 0.57 5.86 2.40
C LEU A 57 0.01 4.52 2.90
N ALA A 58 -0.10 3.52 2.04
CA ALA A 58 -0.69 2.23 2.39
C ALA A 58 -0.10 1.07 1.58
N ASN A 59 -0.23 -0.14 2.13
CA ASN A 59 0.10 -1.39 1.45
C ASN A 59 -1.12 -2.07 0.80
N ASP A 60 -2.32 -1.57 1.10
CA ASP A 60 -3.62 -2.00 0.57
C ASP A 60 -4.27 -0.83 -0.18
N ASN A 61 -4.52 -1.00 -1.48
CA ASN A 61 -5.15 0.02 -2.33
C ASN A 61 -6.69 0.00 -2.28
N THR A 62 -7.28 -0.89 -1.48
CA THR A 62 -8.74 -1.00 -1.31
C THR A 62 -9.26 -0.24 -0.08
N LEU A 63 -8.36 0.44 0.65
CA LEU A 63 -8.73 1.28 1.78
C LEU A 63 -9.65 2.43 1.34
N THR A 64 -10.72 2.63 2.10
CA THR A 64 -11.70 3.69 1.87
C THR A 64 -11.58 4.78 2.93
N PHE A 65 -12.09 5.99 2.60
CA PHE A 65 -12.15 7.09 3.55
C PHE A 65 -12.84 6.68 4.86
N GLU A 66 -14.01 6.02 4.78
CA GLU A 66 -14.76 5.61 5.97
C GLU A 66 -13.96 4.66 6.87
N LYS A 67 -13.29 3.67 6.30
CA LYS A 67 -12.52 2.68 7.06
C LYS A 67 -11.33 3.33 7.76
N VAL A 68 -10.62 4.21 7.05
CA VAL A 68 -9.47 4.97 7.58
C VAL A 68 -9.91 5.99 8.63
N ALA A 69 -10.98 6.75 8.37
CA ALA A 69 -11.53 7.69 9.33
C ALA A 69 -11.96 6.99 10.62
N LYS A 70 -12.73 5.90 10.48
CA LYS A 70 -13.26 5.14 11.62
C LYS A 70 -12.15 4.53 12.46
N SER A 71 -11.06 4.06 11.86
CA SER A 71 -9.93 3.49 12.63
C SER A 71 -9.25 4.53 13.52
N ILE A 72 -9.29 5.82 13.16
CA ILE A 72 -8.70 6.93 13.92
C ILE A 72 -9.54 7.28 15.15
N TYR A 73 -10.87 7.38 15.03
CA TYR A 73 -11.73 7.85 16.12
C TYR A 73 -12.48 6.73 16.89
N SER A 74 -12.55 5.51 16.35
CA SER A 74 -13.28 4.41 17.00
C SER A 74 -12.49 3.85 18.18
N SER A 75 -13.20 3.53 19.27
CA SER A 75 -12.63 2.82 20.42
C SER A 75 -12.75 1.30 20.32
N ASN A 76 -13.35 0.77 19.25
CA ASN A 76 -13.50 -0.66 19.03
C ASN A 76 -12.28 -1.19 18.27
N SER A 77 -11.46 -2.03 18.92
CA SER A 77 -10.23 -2.60 18.35
C SER A 77 -10.41 -3.30 17.00
N LYS A 78 -11.60 -3.82 16.70
CA LYS A 78 -11.92 -4.43 15.40
C LYS A 78 -11.90 -3.44 14.24
N ASP A 79 -12.12 -2.16 14.51
CA ASP A 79 -12.09 -1.10 13.49
C ASP A 79 -10.65 -0.69 13.12
N GLN A 80 -9.63 -1.14 13.85
CA GLN A 80 -8.20 -0.98 13.50
C GLN A 80 -7.58 -2.26 12.93
N ASP A 81 -8.29 -3.38 12.98
CA ASP A 81 -7.71 -4.68 12.66
C ASP A 81 -7.35 -4.79 11.17
N GLY A 82 -6.11 -5.15 10.89
CA GLY A 82 -5.57 -5.28 9.53
C GLY A 82 -5.51 -3.97 8.73
N ILE A 83 -5.55 -2.80 9.38
CA ILE A 83 -5.38 -1.50 8.70
C ILE A 83 -3.97 -0.97 8.96
N ASP A 84 -3.15 -0.95 7.92
CA ASP A 84 -1.78 -0.41 7.93
C ASP A 84 -1.70 0.78 6.97
N PHE A 85 -1.54 1.98 7.54
CA PHE A 85 -1.39 3.23 6.79
C PHE A 85 -0.63 4.29 7.58
N TYR A 86 -0.09 5.26 6.85
CA TYR A 86 0.49 6.48 7.40
C TYR A 86 -0.24 7.70 6.83
N ILE A 87 -0.64 8.66 7.67
CA ILE A 87 -1.26 9.91 7.21
C ILE A 87 -0.18 10.89 6.79
N LEU A 88 -0.14 11.21 5.50
CA LEU A 88 0.76 12.21 4.94
C LEU A 88 0.19 13.63 5.06
N SER A 89 -1.12 13.79 4.87
CA SER A 89 -1.82 15.07 5.00
C SER A 89 -3.31 14.87 5.26
N SER A 90 -3.95 15.85 5.89
CA SER A 90 -5.40 15.90 6.12
C SER A 90 -5.95 17.32 5.95
N GLU A 91 -7.09 17.46 5.29
CA GLU A 91 -7.83 18.71 5.07
C GLU A 91 -9.27 18.62 5.60
#